data_AF-A0A061BKY6-F1
#
_entry.id   AF-A0A061BKY6-F1
#
_cell.length_a   1.000
_cell.length_b   1.000
_cell.length_c   1.000
_cell.angle_alpha   90.00
_cell.angle_beta   90.00
_cell.angle_gamma   90.00
#
_symmetry.space_group_name_H-M   'P 1'
#
loop_
_entity.id
_entity.type
_entity.pdbx_description
1 polymer ?
#
loop_
_entity_poly.entity_id
_entity_poly.type
_entity_poly.pdbx_seq_one_letter_code
_entity_poly.pdbx_strand_id
1 'polypeptide(L)'
;MGFLLSCLEGSIDLLKHYNPDIVNTIHALKSSIGKGRGVSGFATAIEKVKSGLQGYESGLSNRSQQVVGDLTAIKHNIGNLNKQLKEMHDRKLSGQLAVISQNAKFFVTMADKTETDGKELDEGLRNRLEKSVSLVKQGADNFKKINNNSKLQHQAEFVDKALTTQQSVLRSAIEYETKCVQETLHESVEQVQSELAAIRTAKLKTEMRKLR
;
A
#
# COMPACT_ATOMS: atom_id res chain seq x y z
N MET A 1 36.92 29.63 25.28
CA MET A 1 35.45 29.82 25.32
C MET A 1 34.91 30.80 24.29
N GLY A 2 35.62 31.89 23.95
CA GLY A 2 35.11 32.85 22.94
C GLY A 2 34.75 32.18 21.62
N PHE A 3 35.61 31.31 21.08
CA PHE A 3 35.33 30.51 19.88
C PHE A 3 34.04 29.67 20.00
N LEU A 4 33.90 28.86 21.06
CA LEU A 4 32.71 28.03 21.26
C LEU A 4 31.44 28.88 21.38
N LEU A 5 31.49 30.01 22.07
CA LEU A 5 30.37 30.93 22.15
C LEU A 5 30.01 31.48 20.76
N SER A 6 31.00 31.92 19.97
CA SER A 6 30.77 32.40 18.61
C SER A 6 30.17 31.31 17.71
N CYS A 7 30.59 30.05 17.84
CA CYS A 7 29.97 28.94 17.12
C CYS A 7 28.50 28.72 17.52
N LEU A 8 28.20 28.74 18.82
CA LEU A 8 26.83 28.55 19.32
C LEU A 8 25.92 29.73 18.95
N GLU A 9 26.40 30.97 19.07
CA GLU A 9 25.67 32.17 18.65
C GLU A 9 25.43 32.18 17.14
N GLY A 10 26.41 31.75 16.34
CA GLY A 10 26.27 31.65 14.87
C GLY A 10 25.25 30.60 14.41
N SER A 11 24.90 29.63 15.26
CA SER A 11 23.93 28.57 14.96
C SER A 11 22.68 28.62 15.85
N ILE A 12 22.45 29.76 16.53
CA ILE A 12 21.46 29.85 17.62
C ILE A 12 20.04 29.51 17.17
N ASP A 13 19.64 29.89 15.97
CA ASP A 13 18.29 29.65 15.46
C ASP A 13 18.02 28.15 15.28
N LEU A 14 18.99 27.43 14.68
CA LEU A 14 18.92 25.98 14.49
C LEU A 14 18.95 25.25 15.84
N LEU A 15 19.85 25.68 16.73
CA LEU A 15 19.99 25.08 18.06
C LEU A 15 18.71 25.25 18.89
N LYS A 16 18.15 26.45 18.91
CA LYS A 16 16.90 26.78 19.61
C LYS A 16 15.69 26.04 19.04
N HIS A 17 15.67 25.82 17.73
CA HIS A 17 14.58 25.11 17.06
C HIS A 17 14.37 23.69 17.61
N TYR A 18 15.46 22.97 17.88
CA TYR A 18 15.42 21.59 18.39
C TYR A 18 15.63 21.49 19.90
N ASN A 19 16.19 22.51 20.55
CA ASN A 19 16.29 22.61 22.00
C ASN A 19 16.18 24.07 22.47
N PRO A 20 14.97 24.56 22.79
CA PRO A 20 14.77 25.95 23.22
C PRO A 20 15.61 26.36 24.44
N ASP A 21 15.87 25.42 25.35
CA ASP A 21 16.63 25.66 26.58
C ASP A 21 18.12 25.91 26.34
N ILE A 22 18.63 25.63 25.14
CA ILE A 22 20.02 25.90 24.79
C ILE A 22 20.34 27.40 24.81
N VAL A 23 19.34 28.28 24.65
CA VAL A 23 19.50 29.73 24.76
C VAL A 23 19.98 30.12 26.16
N ASN A 24 19.43 29.48 27.20
CA ASN A 24 19.85 29.71 28.58
C ASN A 24 21.29 29.23 28.81
N THR A 25 21.67 28.13 28.17
CA THR A 25 23.04 27.60 28.18
C THR A 25 24.02 28.58 27.53
N ILE A 26 23.67 29.14 26.38
CA ILE A 26 24.47 30.16 25.67
C ILE A 26 24.61 31.43 26.51
N HIS A 27 23.52 31.89 27.13
CA HIS A 27 23.53 33.08 27.99
C HIS A 27 24.38 32.88 29.25
N ALA A 28 24.28 31.71 29.89
CA ALA A 28 25.09 31.34 31.05
C ALA A 28 26.58 31.24 30.67
N LEU A 29 26.88 30.69 29.50
CA LEU A 29 28.24 30.62 28.97
C LEU A 29 28.81 32.03 28.76
N LYS A 30 28.10 32.89 28.03
CA LYS A 30 28.48 34.29 27.79
C LYS A 30 28.77 35.04 29.09
N SER A 31 27.92 34.86 30.10
CA SER A 31 28.05 35.48 31.42
C SER A 31 29.21 34.96 32.27
N SER A 32 29.83 33.84 31.89
CA SER A 32 30.94 33.19 32.61
C SER A 32 32.32 33.48 32.02
N ILE A 33 32.40 33.92 30.76
CA ILE A 33 33.66 34.27 30.09
C ILE A 33 34.29 35.50 30.75
N GLY A 34 35.61 35.46 30.96
CA GLY A 34 36.38 36.60 31.49
C GLY A 34 36.29 36.81 33.01
N LYS A 35 35.54 35.98 33.75
CA LYS A 35 35.31 36.16 35.21
C LYS A 35 36.31 35.44 36.13
N GLY A 36 37.45 34.97 35.61
CA GLY A 36 38.54 34.43 36.43
C GLY A 36 38.22 33.19 37.29
N ARG A 37 37.16 32.42 36.97
CA ARG A 37 36.64 31.32 37.83
C ARG A 37 37.50 30.05 37.90
N GLY A 38 38.74 30.08 37.43
CA GLY A 38 39.65 28.92 37.43
C GLY A 38 39.12 27.70 36.64
N VAL A 39 39.72 26.53 36.89
CA VAL A 39 39.45 25.27 36.16
C VAL A 39 38.04 24.72 36.45
N SER A 40 37.54 24.86 37.68
CA SER A 40 36.23 24.32 38.08
C SER A 40 35.07 25.03 37.39
N GLY A 41 35.10 26.37 37.31
CA GLY A 41 34.09 27.14 36.59
C GLY A 41 34.08 26.84 35.09
N PHE A 42 35.25 26.51 34.53
CA PHE A 42 35.39 26.09 33.14
C PHE A 42 34.74 24.72 32.88
N ALA A 43 35.00 23.75 33.76
CA ALA A 43 34.39 22.42 33.69
C ALA A 43 32.86 22.49 33.76
N THR A 44 32.30 23.30 34.67
CA THR A 44 30.84 23.51 34.77
C THR A 44 30.26 24.14 33.50
N ALA A 45 30.94 25.11 32.90
CA ALA A 45 30.46 25.72 31.66
C ALA A 45 30.45 24.72 30.49
N ILE A 46 31.47 23.87 30.40
CA ILE A 46 31.54 22.80 29.39
C ILE A 46 30.41 21.78 29.57
N GLU A 47 30.15 21.30 30.78
CA GLU A 47 29.08 20.32 31.01
C GLU A 47 27.70 20.89 30.65
N LYS A 48 27.46 22.19 30.91
CA LYS A 48 26.22 22.85 30.47
C LYS A 48 26.10 22.88 28.95
N VAL A 49 27.16 23.27 28.23
CA VAL A 49 27.19 23.29 26.75
C VAL A 49 26.94 21.89 26.20
N LYS A 50 27.61 20.88 26.74
CA LYS A 50 27.44 19.48 26.37
C LYS A 50 25.99 19.02 26.57
N SER A 51 25.41 19.29 27.73
CA SER A 51 24.01 18.95 28.02
C SER A 51 23.04 19.62 27.04
N GLY A 52 23.26 20.90 26.72
CA GLY A 52 22.46 21.63 25.73
C GLY A 52 22.56 21.03 24.32
N LEU A 53 23.77 20.67 23.88
CA LEU A 53 24.00 20.04 22.58
C LEU A 53 23.39 18.63 22.51
N GLN A 54 23.48 17.84 23.58
CA GLN A 54 22.81 16.54 23.65
C GLN A 54 21.28 16.67 23.56
N GLY A 55 20.71 17.71 24.18
CA GLY A 55 19.28 18.03 24.02
C GLY A 55 18.92 18.37 22.58
N TYR A 56 19.74 19.16 21.91
CA TYR A 56 19.59 19.46 20.48
C TYR A 56 19.64 18.20 19.61
N GLU A 57 20.65 17.35 19.78
CA GLU A 57 20.80 16.10 19.02
C GLU A 57 19.60 15.17 19.22
N SER A 58 19.12 15.07 20.46
CA SER A 58 17.94 14.26 20.79
C SER A 58 16.67 14.81 20.13
N GLY A 59 16.45 16.13 20.17
CA GLY A 59 15.30 16.78 19.54
C GLY A 59 15.32 16.63 18.01
N LEU A 60 16.47 16.85 17.38
CA LEU A 60 16.67 16.65 15.95
C LEU A 60 16.41 15.19 15.55
N SER A 61 16.98 14.25 16.29
CA SER A 61 16.83 12.81 16.04
C SER A 61 15.37 12.39 16.12
N ASN A 62 14.65 12.78 17.18
CA ASN A 62 13.25 12.40 17.39
C ASN A 62 12.36 12.89 16.25
N ARG A 63 12.45 14.18 15.89
CA ARG A 63 11.62 14.77 14.81
C ARG A 63 11.98 14.18 13.44
N SER A 64 13.28 13.97 13.18
CA SER A 64 13.73 13.33 11.94
C SER A 64 13.23 11.89 11.83
N GLN A 65 13.26 11.13 12.93
CA GLN A 65 12.80 9.74 12.96
C GLN A 65 11.30 9.62 12.68
N GLN A 66 10.47 10.57 13.13
CA GLN A 66 9.04 10.60 12.81
C GLN A 66 8.82 10.68 11.29
N VAL A 67 9.47 11.65 10.64
CA VAL A 67 9.39 11.82 9.19
C VAL A 67 9.95 10.62 8.42
N VAL A 68 11.08 10.06 8.87
CA VAL A 68 11.66 8.84 8.28
C VAL A 68 10.71 7.65 8.43
N GLY A 69 10.04 7.52 9.57
CA GLY A 69 9.03 6.47 9.81
C GLY A 69 7.88 6.57 8.83
N ASP A 70 7.33 7.77 8.64
CA ASP A 70 6.23 8.02 7.72
C ASP A 70 6.62 7.73 6.25
N LEU A 71 7.79 8.20 5.82
CA LEU A 71 8.31 7.92 4.48
C LEU A 71 8.60 6.43 4.26
N THR A 72 9.07 5.73 5.28
CA THR A 72 9.31 4.28 5.23
C THR A 72 7.99 3.53 5.07
N ALA A 73 6.93 3.95 5.77
CA ALA A 73 5.60 3.39 5.61
C ALA A 73 5.05 3.62 4.20
N ILE A 74 5.21 4.81 3.63
CA ILE A 74 4.83 5.10 2.24
C ILE A 74 5.58 4.17 1.28
N LYS A 75 6.91 4.10 1.39
CA LYS A 75 7.75 3.27 0.52
C LYS A 75 7.37 1.78 0.59
N HIS A 76 7.15 1.26 1.80
CA HIS A 76 6.73 -0.13 1.99
C HIS A 76 5.37 -0.40 1.32
N ASN A 77 4.39 0.48 1.51
CA ASN A 77 3.06 0.31 0.94
C ASN A 77 3.03 0.45 -0.58
N ILE A 78 3.86 1.32 -1.17
CA ILE A 78 4.03 1.37 -2.64
C ILE A 78 4.56 0.02 -3.16
N GLY A 79 5.52 -0.58 -2.44
CA GLY A 79 6.03 -1.91 -2.77
C GLY A 79 4.94 -2.99 -2.73
N ASN A 80 4.08 -2.96 -1.71
CA ASN A 80 2.96 -3.89 -1.59
C ASN A 80 1.90 -3.67 -2.68
N LEU A 81 1.54 -2.42 -2.98
CA LEU A 81 0.61 -2.10 -4.06
C LEU A 81 1.11 -2.62 -5.41
N ASN A 82 2.41 -2.45 -5.71
CA ASN A 82 3.00 -2.98 -6.94
C ASN A 82 2.90 -4.51 -7.05
N LYS A 83 2.96 -5.24 -5.93
CA LYS A 83 2.72 -6.69 -5.92
C LYS A 83 1.25 -6.99 -6.15
N GLN A 84 0.36 -6.33 -5.42
CA GLN A 84 -1.09 -6.50 -5.56
C GLN A 84 -1.57 -6.22 -6.99
N LEU A 85 -1.03 -5.20 -7.65
CA LEU A 85 -1.36 -4.86 -9.04
C LEU A 85 -1.02 -5.98 -10.02
N LYS A 86 0.05 -6.76 -9.78
CA LYS A 86 0.40 -7.92 -10.62
C LYS A 86 -0.59 -9.07 -10.44
N GLU A 87 -1.16 -9.20 -9.24
CA GLU A 87 -2.10 -10.26 -8.84
C GLU A 87 -3.58 -9.86 -9.04
N MET A 88 -3.83 -8.66 -9.56
CA MET A 88 -5.20 -8.13 -9.69
C MET A 88 -5.99 -8.70 -10.86
N HIS A 89 -5.34 -9.35 -11.82
CA HIS A 89 -5.95 -9.80 -13.06
C HIS A 89 -7.11 -10.80 -12.87
N ASP A 90 -7.08 -11.59 -11.80
CA ASP A 90 -8.15 -12.55 -11.48
C ASP A 90 -9.34 -11.93 -10.74
N ARG A 91 -9.24 -10.64 -10.37
CA ARG A 91 -10.29 -9.94 -9.62
C ARG A 91 -11.24 -9.23 -10.57
N LYS A 92 -12.51 -9.19 -10.17
CA LYS A 92 -13.53 -8.29 -10.71
C LYS A 92 -13.01 -6.85 -10.76
N LEU A 93 -13.34 -6.12 -11.81
CA LEU A 93 -12.87 -4.73 -12.03
C LEU A 93 -13.30 -3.82 -10.88
N SER A 94 -14.53 -3.94 -10.40
CA SER A 94 -15.02 -3.23 -9.21
C SER A 94 -14.18 -3.51 -7.97
N GLY A 95 -13.74 -4.75 -7.78
CA GLY A 95 -12.84 -5.17 -6.71
C GLY A 95 -11.44 -4.58 -6.86
N GLN A 96 -10.92 -4.47 -8.08
CA GLN A 96 -9.64 -3.82 -8.36
C GLN A 96 -9.70 -2.33 -8.00
N LEU A 97 -10.75 -1.63 -8.44
CA LEU A 97 -11.00 -0.21 -8.12
C LEU A 97 -11.12 0.03 -6.60
N ALA A 98 -11.79 -0.86 -5.86
CA ALA A 98 -11.92 -0.75 -4.42
C ALA A 98 -10.56 -0.74 -3.70
N VAL A 99 -9.66 -1.65 -4.09
CA VAL A 99 -8.31 -1.74 -3.52
C VAL A 99 -7.48 -0.51 -3.88
N ILE A 100 -7.53 -0.05 -5.13
CA ILE A 100 -6.83 1.17 -5.56
C ILE A 100 -7.34 2.38 -4.77
N SER A 101 -8.66 2.49 -4.55
CA SER A 101 -9.29 3.54 -3.73
C SER A 101 -8.72 3.59 -2.32
N GLN A 102 -8.64 2.42 -1.67
CA GLN A 102 -8.17 2.31 -0.30
C GLN A 102 -6.70 2.72 -0.18
N ASN A 103 -5.86 2.27 -1.11
CA ASN A 103 -4.45 2.64 -1.16
C ASN A 103 -4.27 4.13 -1.45
N ALA A 104 -5.03 4.71 -2.38
CA ALA A 104 -4.98 6.14 -2.68
C ALA A 104 -5.32 6.98 -1.44
N LYS A 105 -6.35 6.61 -0.69
CA LYS A 105 -6.70 7.26 0.59
C LYS A 105 -5.55 7.17 1.60
N PHE A 106 -4.97 5.99 1.77
CA PHE A 106 -3.83 5.78 2.66
C PHE A 106 -2.65 6.69 2.30
N PHE A 107 -2.27 6.77 1.02
CA PHE A 107 -1.14 7.60 0.59
C PHE A 107 -1.40 9.09 0.76
N VAL A 108 -2.62 9.58 0.52
CA VAL A 108 -2.99 10.97 0.82
C VAL A 108 -2.81 11.25 2.31
N THR A 109 -3.38 10.42 3.18
CA THR A 109 -3.27 10.59 4.64
C THR A 109 -1.83 10.54 5.12
N MET A 110 -1.01 9.62 4.61
CA MET A 110 0.40 9.53 5.00
C MET A 110 1.22 10.71 4.47
N ALA A 111 0.92 11.20 3.27
CA ALA A 111 1.59 12.39 2.74
C ALA A 111 1.23 13.64 3.54
N ASP A 112 -0.05 13.80 3.92
CA ASP A 112 -0.50 14.89 4.81
C ASP A 112 0.18 14.82 6.18
N LYS A 113 0.33 13.61 6.72
CA LYS A 113 1.04 13.37 7.99
C LYS A 113 2.53 13.72 7.86
N THR A 114 3.19 13.26 6.80
CA THR A 114 4.59 13.58 6.52
C THR A 114 4.79 15.10 6.36
N GLU A 115 3.86 15.78 5.71
CA GLU A 115 3.87 17.24 5.57
C GLU A 115 3.71 17.94 6.92
N THR A 116 2.90 17.38 7.83
CA THR A 116 2.71 17.89 9.18
C THR A 116 3.97 17.68 10.04
N ASP A 117 4.48 16.45 10.10
CA ASP A 117 5.70 16.13 10.85
C ASP A 117 6.92 16.87 10.27
N GLY A 118 6.94 17.09 8.95
CA GLY A 118 7.97 17.88 8.27
C GLY A 118 7.97 19.37 8.62
N LYS A 119 6.87 19.93 9.15
CA LYS A 119 6.85 21.33 9.63
C LYS A 119 7.64 21.51 10.92
N GLU A 120 7.84 20.43 11.69
CA GLU A 120 8.63 20.44 12.92
C GLU A 120 10.15 20.39 12.66
N LEU A 121 10.55 20.12 11.41
CA LEU A 121 11.94 20.18 10.97
C LEU A 121 12.37 21.62 10.67
N ASP A 122 13.68 21.85 10.69
CA ASP A 122 14.25 23.10 10.20
C ASP A 122 13.96 23.30 8.70
N GLU A 123 14.02 24.55 8.28
CA GLU A 123 13.72 24.96 6.90
C GLU A 123 14.57 24.20 5.88
N GLY A 124 15.85 23.95 6.17
CA GLY A 124 16.76 23.25 5.27
C GLY A 124 16.30 21.83 4.99
N LEU A 125 15.95 21.07 6.04
CA LEU A 125 15.43 19.71 5.87
C LEU A 125 14.03 19.71 5.26
N ARG A 126 13.14 20.60 5.69
CA ARG A 126 11.78 20.72 5.17
C ARG A 126 11.77 20.96 3.66
N ASN A 127 12.56 21.92 3.19
CA ASN A 127 12.61 22.28 1.76
C ASN A 127 13.13 21.14 0.89
N ARG A 128 13.98 20.25 1.43
CA ARG A 128 14.45 19.05 0.72
C ARG A 128 13.37 17.97 0.57
N LEU A 129 12.38 17.95 1.45
CA LEU A 129 11.29 16.97 1.47
C LEU A 129 10.06 17.44 0.70
N GLU A 130 9.77 18.73 0.72
CA GLU A 130 8.56 19.36 0.19
C GLU A 130 8.19 18.86 -1.22
N LYS A 131 9.14 18.91 -2.16
CA LYS A 131 8.90 18.48 -3.54
C LYS A 131 8.57 16.99 -3.64
N SER A 132 9.27 16.14 -2.88
CA SER A 132 9.04 14.69 -2.94
C SER A 132 7.70 14.31 -2.31
N VAL A 133 7.35 14.90 -1.16
CA VAL A 133 6.06 14.64 -0.49
C VAL A 133 4.89 15.16 -1.32
N SER A 134 5.01 16.36 -1.90
CA SER A 134 3.97 16.91 -2.78
C SER A 134 3.71 16.07 -4.03
N LEU A 135 4.75 15.48 -4.64
CA LEU A 135 4.58 14.56 -5.77
C LEU A 135 3.84 13.28 -5.38
N VAL A 136 4.13 12.71 -4.19
CA VAL A 136 3.39 11.55 -3.67
C VAL A 136 1.92 11.90 -3.44
N LYS A 137 1.66 13.05 -2.80
CA LYS A 137 0.31 13.56 -2.55
C LYS A 137 -0.46 13.78 -3.85
N GLN A 138 0.15 14.45 -4.83
CA GLN A 138 -0.42 14.67 -6.15
C GLN A 138 -0.77 13.36 -6.86
N GLY A 139 0.14 12.37 -6.84
CA GLY A 139 -0.10 11.05 -7.41
C GLY A 139 -1.28 10.33 -6.75
N ALA A 140 -1.30 10.34 -5.42
CA ALA A 140 -2.38 9.73 -4.63
C ALA A 140 -3.74 10.40 -4.88
N ASP A 141 -3.77 11.74 -4.95
CA ASP A 141 -4.97 12.50 -5.28
C ASP A 141 -5.47 12.24 -6.69
N ASN A 142 -4.56 12.09 -7.67
CA ASN A 142 -4.93 11.74 -9.04
C ASN A 142 -5.60 10.35 -9.08
N PHE A 143 -5.01 9.35 -8.41
CA PHE A 143 -5.64 8.03 -8.30
C PHE A 143 -7.01 8.09 -7.63
N LYS A 144 -7.11 8.83 -6.52
CA LYS A 144 -8.38 9.04 -5.79
C LYS A 144 -9.44 9.68 -6.69
N LYS A 145 -9.09 10.72 -7.46
CA LYS A 145 -10.00 11.40 -8.39
C LYS A 145 -10.47 10.49 -9.52
N ILE A 146 -9.55 9.78 -10.16
CA ILE A 146 -9.88 8.83 -11.25
C ILE A 146 -10.78 7.73 -10.71
N ASN A 147 -10.45 7.17 -9.54
CA ASN A 147 -11.21 6.07 -8.97
C ASN A 147 -12.60 6.48 -8.47
N ASN A 148 -12.81 7.76 -8.13
CA ASN A 148 -14.11 8.32 -7.77
C ASN A 148 -14.91 8.81 -8.98
N ASN A 149 -14.44 8.56 -10.21
CA ASN A 149 -15.22 8.84 -11.40
C ASN A 149 -16.38 7.85 -11.50
N SER A 150 -17.61 8.34 -11.35
CA SER A 150 -18.82 7.52 -11.38
C SER A 150 -18.99 6.73 -12.67
N LYS A 151 -18.57 7.29 -13.82
CA LYS A 151 -18.62 6.57 -15.11
C LYS A 151 -17.67 5.38 -15.11
N LEU A 152 -16.46 5.54 -14.58
CA LEU A 152 -15.50 4.44 -14.47
C LEU A 152 -16.02 3.34 -13.54
N GLN A 153 -16.57 3.72 -12.38
CA GLN A 153 -17.15 2.78 -11.43
C GLN A 153 -18.32 2.00 -12.04
N HIS A 154 -19.26 2.70 -12.69
CA HIS A 154 -20.37 2.05 -13.38
C HIS A 154 -19.93 1.14 -14.50
N GLN A 155 -18.93 1.55 -15.30
CA GLN A 155 -18.41 0.71 -16.38
C GLN A 155 -17.77 -0.58 -15.83
N ALA A 156 -17.01 -0.48 -14.74
CA ALA A 156 -16.41 -1.64 -14.08
C ALA A 156 -17.48 -2.61 -13.58
N GLU A 157 -18.50 -2.10 -12.88
CA GLU A 157 -19.64 -2.91 -12.43
C GLU A 157 -20.42 -3.55 -13.59
N PHE A 158 -20.61 -2.82 -14.69
CA PHE A 158 -21.30 -3.31 -15.87
C PHE A 158 -20.54 -4.48 -16.51
N VAL A 159 -19.22 -4.34 -16.70
CA VAL A 159 -18.38 -5.40 -17.24
C VAL A 159 -18.37 -6.62 -16.32
N ASP A 160 -18.26 -6.42 -14.99
CA ASP A 160 -18.31 -7.53 -14.02
C ASP A 160 -19.64 -8.30 -14.10
N LYS A 161 -20.76 -7.58 -14.23
CA LYS A 161 -22.08 -8.18 -14.42
C LYS A 161 -22.18 -8.92 -15.75
N ALA A 162 -21.75 -8.30 -16.84
CA ALA A 162 -21.79 -8.91 -18.17
C ALA A 162 -20.98 -10.21 -18.24
N LEU A 163 -19.77 -10.23 -17.65
CA LEU A 163 -18.94 -11.44 -17.57
C LEU A 163 -19.60 -12.53 -16.73
N THR A 164 -20.20 -12.17 -15.59
CA THR A 164 -20.92 -13.12 -14.72
C THR A 164 -22.13 -13.72 -15.47
N THR A 165 -22.90 -12.89 -16.17
CA THR A 165 -24.03 -13.35 -16.99
C THR A 165 -23.57 -14.27 -18.11
N GLN A 166 -22.53 -13.89 -18.85
CA GLN A 166 -21.98 -14.69 -19.93
C GLN A 166 -21.48 -16.06 -19.43
N GLN A 167 -20.82 -16.08 -18.27
CA GLN A 167 -20.38 -17.33 -17.64
C GLN A 167 -21.57 -18.23 -17.30
N SER A 168 -22.66 -17.66 -16.75
CA SER A 168 -23.88 -18.42 -16.46
C SER A 168 -24.51 -18.98 -17.74
N VAL A 169 -24.60 -18.18 -18.80
CA VAL A 169 -25.15 -18.62 -20.10
C VAL A 169 -24.33 -19.77 -20.68
N LEU A 170 -23.00 -19.64 -20.71
CA LEU A 170 -22.11 -20.69 -21.19
C LEU A 170 -22.25 -21.98 -20.37
N ARG A 171 -22.33 -21.86 -19.04
CA ARG A 171 -22.51 -23.01 -18.17
C ARG A 171 -23.82 -23.73 -18.45
N SER A 172 -24.94 -23.01 -18.55
CA SER A 172 -26.24 -23.62 -18.86
C SER A 172 -26.26 -24.25 -20.25
N ALA A 173 -25.61 -23.64 -21.24
CA ALA A 173 -25.48 -24.23 -22.58
C ALA A 173 -24.67 -25.54 -22.55
N ILE A 174 -23.54 -25.57 -21.85
CA ILE A 174 -22.74 -26.79 -21.69
C ILE A 174 -23.53 -27.88 -20.97
N GLU A 175 -24.22 -27.54 -19.89
CA GLU A 175 -25.05 -28.48 -19.12
C GLU A 175 -26.18 -29.06 -20.00
N TYR A 176 -26.83 -28.23 -20.80
CA TYR A 176 -27.87 -28.65 -21.74
C TYR A 176 -27.35 -29.57 -22.83
N GLU A 177 -26.29 -29.16 -23.54
CA GLU A 177 -25.70 -29.96 -24.63
C GLU A 177 -25.15 -31.31 -24.11
N THR A 178 -24.53 -31.30 -22.93
CA THR A 178 -24.07 -32.54 -22.27
C THR A 178 -25.23 -33.49 -22.00
N LYS A 179 -26.36 -32.96 -21.54
CA LYS A 179 -27.57 -33.75 -21.29
C LYS A 179 -28.14 -34.33 -22.58
N CYS A 180 -28.23 -33.54 -23.66
CA CYS A 180 -28.71 -34.02 -24.95
C CYS A 180 -27.82 -35.14 -25.52
N VAL A 181 -26.48 -35.00 -25.40
CA VAL A 181 -25.54 -36.06 -25.79
C VAL A 181 -25.77 -37.32 -24.96
N GLN A 182 -25.97 -37.19 -23.65
CA GLN A 182 -26.23 -38.32 -22.76
C GLN A 182 -27.54 -39.04 -23.10
N GLU A 183 -28.62 -38.30 -23.34
CA GLU A 183 -29.92 -38.84 -23.75
C GLU A 183 -29.81 -39.57 -25.10
N THR A 184 -29.20 -38.94 -26.10
CA THR A 184 -29.01 -39.54 -27.43
C THR A 184 -28.18 -40.83 -27.36
N LEU A 185 -27.11 -40.83 -26.56
CA LEU A 185 -26.27 -42.02 -26.37
C LEU A 185 -27.04 -43.13 -25.67
N HIS A 186 -27.83 -42.78 -24.65
CA HIS A 186 -28.66 -43.75 -23.93
C HIS A 186 -29.69 -44.41 -24.85
N GLU A 187 -30.46 -43.61 -25.60
CA GLU A 187 -31.44 -44.11 -26.57
C GLU A 187 -30.79 -45.00 -27.64
N SER A 188 -29.62 -44.61 -28.15
CA SER A 188 -28.86 -45.39 -29.14
C SER A 188 -28.41 -46.74 -28.58
N VAL A 189 -27.96 -46.78 -27.32
CA VAL A 189 -27.56 -48.03 -26.65
C VAL A 189 -28.77 -48.93 -26.41
N GLU A 190 -29.90 -48.38 -25.96
CA GLU A 190 -31.13 -49.13 -25.78
C GLU A 190 -31.64 -49.73 -27.11
N GLN A 191 -31.58 -48.95 -28.19
CA GLN A 191 -31.95 -49.42 -29.52
C GLN A 191 -31.07 -50.60 -29.95
N VAL A 192 -29.74 -50.48 -29.84
CA VAL A 192 -28.80 -51.56 -30.19
C VAL A 192 -29.06 -52.82 -29.34
N GLN A 193 -29.35 -52.66 -28.05
CA GLN A 193 -29.70 -53.79 -27.18
C GLN A 193 -31.00 -54.48 -27.61
N SER A 194 -32.02 -53.70 -27.98
CA SER A 194 -33.30 -54.23 -28.45
C SER A 194 -33.16 -55.00 -29.77
N GLU A 195 -32.38 -54.47 -30.71
CA GLU A 195 -32.11 -55.11 -32.00
C GLU A 195 -31.31 -56.42 -31.82
N LEU A 196 -30.31 -56.43 -30.93
CA LEU A 196 -29.57 -57.65 -30.55
C LEU A 196 -30.49 -58.71 -29.94
N ALA A 197 -31.40 -58.32 -29.05
CA ALA A 197 -32.36 -59.23 -28.45
C ALA A 197 -33.33 -59.82 -29.48
N ALA A 198 -33.79 -59.01 -30.44
CA ALA A 198 -34.64 -59.46 -31.53
C ALA A 198 -33.91 -60.46 -32.44
N ILE A 199 -32.67 -60.18 -32.83
CA ILE A 199 -31.82 -61.09 -33.64
C ILE A 199 -31.61 -62.42 -32.91
N ARG A 200 -31.29 -62.38 -31.60
CA ARG A 200 -31.10 -63.59 -30.79
C ARG A 200 -32.36 -64.44 -30.75
N THR A 201 -33.53 -63.82 -30.60
CA THR A 201 -34.83 -64.49 -30.56
C THR A 201 -35.20 -65.09 -31.92
N ALA A 202 -34.95 -64.36 -33.01
CA ALA A 202 -35.18 -64.84 -34.37
C ALA A 202 -34.28 -66.05 -34.69
N LYS A 203 -33.00 -66.00 -34.30
CA LYS A 203 -32.06 -67.12 -34.45
C LYS A 203 -32.53 -68.36 -33.68
N LEU A 204 -32.94 -68.21 -32.43
CA LEU A 204 -33.51 -69.30 -31.62
C LEU A 204 -34.74 -69.95 -32.29
N LYS A 205 -35.69 -69.14 -32.78
CA LYS A 205 -36.87 -69.66 -33.52
C LYS A 205 -36.47 -70.43 -34.77
N THR A 206 -35.46 -69.96 -35.48
CA THR A 206 -35.00 -70.57 -36.73
C THR A 206 -34.35 -71.93 -36.46
N GLU A 207 -33.49 -72.03 -35.45
CA GLU A 207 -32.88 -73.29 -35.03
C GLU A 207 -33.93 -74.28 -34.49
N MET A 208 -34.92 -73.83 -33.73
CA MET A 208 -36.03 -74.69 -33.28
C MET A 208 -36.87 -75.25 -34.44
N ARG A 209 -37.03 -74.51 -35.54
CA ARG A 209 -37.73 -75.00 -36.73
C ARG A 209 -36.93 -76.06 -37.49
N LYS A 210 -35.59 -76.02 -37.44
CA LYS A 210 -34.74 -77.04 -38.08
C LYS A 210 -34.72 -78.38 -37.33
N LEU A 211 -35.10 -78.38 -36.05
CA LEU A 211 -35.16 -79.57 -35.19
C LEU A 211 -36.50 -80.32 -35.25
N ARG A 212 -37.50 -79.78 -35.95
CA ARG A 212 -38.80 -80.41 -36.20
C ARG A 212 -38.85 -80.95 -37.63
#